data_AF-A0A4V6DWM0-F1
#
_entry.id   AF-A0A4V6DWM0-F1
#
_cell.length_a   1.000
_cell.length_b   1.000
_cell.length_c   1.000
_cell.angle_alpha   90.00
_cell.angle_beta   90.00
_cell.angle_gamma   90.00
#
_symmetry.space_group_name_H-M   'P 1'
#
loop_
_entity.id
_entity.type
_entity.pdbx_description
1 polymer ?
#
loop_
_entity_poly.entity_id
_entity_poly.type
_entity_poly.pdbx_seq_one_letter_code
_entity_poly.pdbx_strand_id
1 'polypeptide(L)'
;MFNGLIREIAQVVSYQNNILRLKAQYKPNLGDSIAVNGACLSVTKIYHDGFEVELSHESRLHIAVQNLKESVHIEPALRFGDRIDGHLMQGHIDFIGTLEQIHKDENGVDFFILLPKDAMKFVASKGSIGIDGVSLTINEVFENQIRLTIIPITFKETLFKEYKIGRKINIETDLLARYIYAQLKDTKEMSWKEIEKISYLY
;
A
#
# COMPACT_ATOMS: atom_id res chain seq x y z
N MET A 1 -8.97 -0.89 7.31
CA MET A 1 -8.13 0.32 7.10
C MET A 1 -6.80 0.10 7.79
N PHE A 2 -5.74 0.71 7.26
CA PHE A 2 -4.35 0.58 7.64
C PHE A 2 -3.74 1.99 7.74
N ASN A 3 -2.56 2.12 8.33
CA ASN A 3 -1.83 3.39 8.35
C ASN A 3 -0.48 3.35 7.62
N GLY A 4 -0.12 2.20 7.06
CA GLY A 4 1.10 2.01 6.28
C GLY A 4 2.36 1.86 7.14
N LEU A 5 2.21 1.46 8.40
CA LEU A 5 3.32 1.12 9.29
C LEU A 5 3.43 -0.40 9.39
N ILE A 6 4.41 -0.95 8.68
CA ILE A 6 4.66 -2.39 8.65
C ILE A 6 4.90 -2.89 10.07
N ARG A 7 4.13 -3.91 10.46
CA ARG A 7 4.24 -4.51 11.80
C ARG A 7 5.19 -5.68 11.81
N GLU A 8 5.22 -6.43 10.72
CA GLU A 8 6.04 -7.62 10.61
C GLU A 8 6.42 -7.89 9.14
N ILE A 9 7.60 -8.47 8.94
CA ILE A 9 7.97 -9.10 7.67
C ILE A 9 7.69 -10.59 7.83
N ALA A 10 6.60 -11.06 7.24
CA ALA A 10 6.19 -12.46 7.32
C ALA A 10 6.91 -13.30 6.26
N GLN A 11 7.18 -14.57 6.58
CA GLN A 11 7.76 -15.51 5.63
C GLN A 11 6.66 -16.20 4.82
N VAL A 12 6.81 -16.23 3.49
CA VAL A 12 5.90 -16.97 2.62
C VAL A 12 6.25 -18.45 2.64
N VAL A 13 5.30 -19.28 3.06
CA VAL A 13 5.42 -20.74 3.00
C VAL A 13 5.05 -21.25 1.62
N SER A 14 3.94 -20.75 1.07
CA SER A 14 3.45 -21.14 -0.25
C SER A 14 2.44 -20.15 -0.78
N TYR A 15 2.40 -19.97 -2.10
CA TYR A 15 1.30 -19.32 -2.80
C TYR A 15 0.82 -20.23 -3.94
N GLN A 16 -0.33 -20.88 -3.76
CA GLN A 16 -0.88 -21.86 -4.71
C GLN A 16 -2.41 -21.81 -4.67
N ASN A 17 -3.07 -22.00 -5.82
CA ASN A 17 -4.53 -21.98 -5.92
C ASN A 17 -5.18 -20.75 -5.27
N ASN A 18 -4.53 -19.58 -5.40
CA ASN A 18 -4.94 -18.30 -4.81
C ASN A 18 -4.86 -18.20 -3.28
N ILE A 19 -4.36 -19.24 -2.62
CA ILE A 19 -4.14 -19.27 -1.17
C ILE A 19 -2.68 -18.93 -0.89
N LEU A 20 -2.47 -17.93 -0.03
CA LEU A 20 -1.17 -17.51 0.44
C LEU A 20 -1.01 -17.94 1.92
N ARG A 21 -0.08 -18.86 2.17
CA ARG A 21 0.30 -19.29 3.52
C ARG A 21 1.51 -18.52 4.01
N LEU A 22 1.36 -17.88 5.17
CA LEU A 22 2.40 -17.08 5.81
C LEU A 22 2.77 -17.68 7.16
N LYS A 23 4.07 -17.69 7.46
CA LYS A 23 4.58 -17.80 8.83
C LYS A 23 4.73 -16.41 9.42
N ALA A 24 4.12 -16.20 10.57
CA ALA A 24 4.12 -14.91 11.25
C ALA A 24 4.01 -15.08 12.77
N GLN A 25 4.63 -14.15 13.50
CA GLN A 25 4.48 -13.98 14.93
C GLN A 25 3.10 -13.41 15.27
N TYR A 26 2.59 -12.49 14.45
CA TYR A 26 1.25 -11.96 14.59
C TYR A 26 0.19 -13.07 14.57
N LYS A 27 -0.75 -13.01 15.53
CA LYS A 27 -1.84 -13.98 15.71
C LYS A 27 -3.19 -13.33 15.40
N PRO A 28 -3.69 -13.46 14.15
CA PRO A 28 -5.01 -12.95 13.80
C PRO A 28 -6.14 -13.89 14.27
N ASN A 29 -7.36 -13.39 14.24
CA ASN A 29 -8.58 -14.19 14.25
C ASN A 29 -9.03 -14.53 12.82
N LEU A 30 -9.90 -15.53 12.70
CA LEU A 30 -10.52 -15.86 11.42
C LEU A 30 -11.36 -14.68 10.94
N GLY A 31 -11.18 -14.28 9.68
CA GLY A 31 -11.86 -13.13 9.09
C GLY A 31 -11.19 -11.77 9.33
N ASP A 32 -10.13 -11.69 10.14
CA ASP A 32 -9.38 -10.45 10.30
C ASP A 32 -8.77 -9.99 8.96
N SER A 33 -8.77 -8.69 8.72
CA SER A 33 -8.14 -8.07 7.55
C SER A 33 -6.68 -7.75 7.82
N ILE A 34 -5.80 -8.27 6.98
CA ILE A 34 -4.35 -8.05 7.02
C ILE A 34 -3.91 -7.49 5.66
N ALA A 35 -3.22 -6.37 5.65
CA ALA A 35 -2.55 -5.88 4.45
C ALA A 35 -1.28 -6.72 4.22
N VAL A 36 -1.17 -7.34 3.05
CA VAL A 36 0.01 -8.11 2.62
C VAL A 36 0.65 -7.41 1.42
N ASN A 37 1.87 -6.88 1.59
CA ASN A 37 2.45 -5.92 0.65
C ASN A 37 1.45 -4.80 0.26
N GLY A 38 0.71 -4.30 1.26
CA GLY A 38 -0.35 -3.30 1.10
C GLY A 38 -1.72 -3.86 0.72
N ALA A 39 -1.83 -5.02 0.07
CA ALA A 39 -3.13 -5.53 -0.36
C ALA A 39 -3.93 -6.07 0.84
N CYS A 40 -5.12 -5.54 1.09
CA CYS A 40 -6.05 -5.98 2.12
C CYS A 40 -6.58 -7.38 1.79
N LEU A 41 -6.27 -8.36 2.63
CA LEU A 41 -6.70 -9.74 2.49
C LEU A 41 -7.29 -10.27 3.79
N SER A 42 -8.25 -11.18 3.68
CA SER A 42 -8.93 -11.76 4.84
C SER A 42 -8.30 -13.09 5.24
N VAL A 43 -8.10 -13.29 6.54
CA VAL A 43 -7.61 -14.55 7.10
C VAL A 43 -8.67 -15.64 6.95
N THR A 44 -8.32 -16.73 6.26
CA THR A 44 -9.21 -17.87 5.99
C THR A 44 -8.85 -19.11 6.79
N LYS A 45 -7.64 -19.18 7.34
CA LYS A 45 -7.21 -20.29 8.21
C LYS A 45 -6.05 -19.87 9.12
N ILE A 46 -6.04 -20.41 10.34
CA ILE A 46 -5.01 -20.14 11.35
C ILE A 46 -4.17 -21.40 11.59
N TYR A 47 -2.86 -21.21 11.74
CA TYR A 47 -1.88 -22.24 12.08
C TYR A 47 -1.14 -21.86 13.35
N HIS A 48 -0.46 -22.83 13.96
CA HIS A 48 0.39 -22.56 15.14
C HIS A 48 1.53 -21.57 14.81
N ASP A 49 2.06 -21.61 13.58
CA ASP A 49 3.21 -20.84 13.11
C ASP A 49 2.84 -19.65 12.20
N GLY A 50 1.55 -19.39 11.98
CA GLY A 50 1.10 -18.29 11.13
C GLY A 50 -0.35 -18.46 10.67
N PHE A 51 -0.67 -18.04 9.46
CA PHE A 51 -2.03 -18.03 8.94
C PHE A 51 -2.05 -18.10 7.40
N GLU A 52 -3.23 -18.31 6.84
CA GLU A 52 -3.50 -18.23 5.41
C GLU A 52 -4.50 -17.13 5.11
N VAL A 53 -4.30 -16.49 3.96
CA VAL A 53 -5.24 -15.58 3.33
C VAL A 53 -5.57 -16.08 1.93
N GLU A 54 -6.75 -15.71 1.43
CA GLU A 54 -7.17 -16.05 0.08
C GLU A 54 -7.29 -14.78 -0.78
N LEU A 55 -6.76 -14.86 -1.99
CA LEU A 55 -6.78 -13.76 -2.94
C LEU A 55 -7.93 -13.95 -3.93
N SER A 56 -8.82 -12.98 -3.98
CA SER A 56 -9.88 -12.93 -4.99
C SER A 56 -9.30 -12.85 -6.42
N HIS A 57 -10.12 -13.15 -7.43
CA HIS A 57 -9.70 -12.94 -8.81
C HIS A 57 -9.32 -11.49 -9.08
N GLU A 58 -10.14 -10.55 -8.61
CA GLU A 58 -9.93 -9.12 -8.77
C GLU A 58 -8.59 -8.68 -8.16
N SER A 59 -8.32 -9.04 -6.91
CA SER A 59 -7.07 -8.67 -6.23
C SER A 59 -5.84 -9.13 -7.01
N ARG A 60 -5.88 -10.34 -7.60
CA ARG A 60 -4.74 -10.89 -8.37
C ARG A 60 -4.45 -10.14 -9.67
N LEU A 61 -5.45 -9.45 -10.25
CA LEU A 61 -5.24 -8.65 -11.46
C LEU A 61 -4.51 -7.33 -11.15
N HIS A 62 -4.59 -6.85 -9.90
CA HIS A 62 -4.13 -5.53 -9.51
C HIS A 62 -2.88 -5.52 -8.63
N ILE A 63 -2.40 -6.67 -8.15
CA ILE A 63 -1.21 -6.77 -7.31
C ILE A 63 -0.04 -7.48 -8.00
N ALA A 64 1.18 -7.19 -7.56
CA ALA A 64 2.41 -7.85 -7.99
C ALA A 64 2.52 -9.25 -7.36
N VAL A 65 1.71 -10.20 -7.82
CA VAL A 65 1.65 -11.59 -7.30
C VAL A 65 3.01 -12.31 -7.33
N GLN A 66 3.91 -11.93 -8.23
CA GLN A 66 5.28 -12.47 -8.30
C GLN A 66 6.14 -12.15 -7.06
N ASN A 67 5.72 -11.19 -6.24
CA ASN A 67 6.36 -10.83 -4.98
C ASN A 67 5.79 -11.60 -3.78
N LEU A 68 4.77 -12.44 -3.98
CA LEU A 68 4.21 -13.30 -2.93
C LEU A 68 5.08 -14.57 -2.79
N LYS A 69 6.35 -14.35 -2.47
CA LYS A 69 7.39 -15.37 -2.29
C LYS A 69 8.42 -14.87 -1.29
N GLU A 70 9.13 -15.79 -0.65
CA GLU A 70 10.18 -15.52 0.34
C GLU A 70 9.66 -14.73 1.55
N SER A 71 9.49 -13.42 1.42
CA SER A 71 9.04 -12.51 2.47
C SER A 71 8.09 -11.44 1.95
N VAL A 72 7.14 -11.05 2.80
CA VAL A 72 6.13 -10.01 2.52
C VAL A 72 5.97 -9.10 3.73
N HIS A 73 5.67 -7.83 3.48
CA HIS A 73 5.18 -6.95 4.53
C HIS A 73 3.81 -7.39 4.99
N ILE A 74 3.57 -7.39 6.30
CA ILE A 74 2.22 -7.49 6.86
C ILE A 74 1.91 -6.34 7.82
N GLU A 75 0.68 -5.86 7.73
CA GLU A 75 0.09 -4.89 8.65
C GLU A 75 -1.35 -5.30 8.98
N PRO A 76 -1.68 -5.58 10.25
CA PRO A 76 -3.06 -5.81 10.66
C PRO A 76 -3.90 -4.54 10.56
N ALA A 77 -5.20 -4.70 10.35
CA ALA A 77 -6.12 -3.55 10.32
C ALA A 77 -6.08 -2.76 11.64
N LEU A 78 -6.19 -1.43 11.50
CA LEU A 78 -6.25 -0.51 12.63
C LEU A 78 -7.42 -0.83 13.55
N ARG A 79 -7.20 -0.71 14.84
CA ARG A 79 -8.23 -0.74 15.88
C ARG A 79 -8.70 0.68 16.19
N PHE A 80 -9.92 0.78 16.69
CA PHE A 80 -10.43 2.05 17.19
C PHE A 80 -9.53 2.55 18.33
N GLY A 81 -9.09 3.81 18.22
CA GLY A 81 -8.16 4.44 19.17
C GLY A 81 -6.67 4.28 18.82
N ASP A 82 -6.33 3.55 17.75
CA ASP A 82 -4.94 3.48 17.29
C ASP A 82 -4.45 4.82 16.75
N ARG A 83 -3.15 5.07 16.90
CA ARG A 83 -2.47 6.20 16.25
C ARG A 83 -2.35 5.96 14.74
N ILE A 84 -2.45 7.04 13.97
CA ILE A 84 -2.19 7.06 12.54
C ILE A 84 -0.91 7.89 12.34
N ASP A 85 0.27 7.25 12.42
CA ASP A 85 1.55 7.96 12.24
C ASP A 85 2.01 7.99 10.76
N GLY A 86 1.41 7.16 9.90
CA GLY A 86 1.53 7.27 8.44
C GLY A 86 0.36 8.07 7.84
N HIS A 87 -0.34 7.49 6.88
CA HIS A 87 -1.56 8.08 6.31
C HIS A 87 -2.66 7.03 6.16
N LEU A 88 -3.90 7.45 5.91
CA LEU A 88 -5.02 6.53 5.77
C LEU A 88 -4.89 5.67 4.52
N MET A 89 -4.70 4.38 4.72
CA MET A 89 -4.65 3.37 3.66
C MET A 89 -5.85 2.43 3.79
N GLN A 90 -6.41 2.04 2.66
CA GLN A 90 -7.47 1.05 2.55
C GLN A 90 -6.91 -0.36 2.33
N GLY A 91 -5.71 -0.44 1.76
CA GLY A 91 -5.13 -1.67 1.25
C GLY A 91 -5.71 -2.10 -0.10
N HIS A 92 -6.20 -1.13 -0.87
CA HIS A 92 -6.71 -1.34 -2.22
C HIS A 92 -5.65 -0.85 -3.20
N ILE A 93 -4.93 -1.78 -3.81
CA ILE A 93 -3.84 -1.44 -4.73
C ILE A 93 -4.44 -0.89 -6.02
N ASP A 94 -4.08 0.34 -6.36
CA ASP A 94 -4.60 1.03 -7.54
C ASP A 94 -3.75 0.68 -8.79
N PHE A 95 -2.42 0.60 -8.61
CA PHE A 95 -1.49 0.45 -9.73
C PHE A 95 -0.28 -0.43 -9.39
N ILE A 96 0.40 -0.90 -10.44
CA ILE A 96 1.71 -1.52 -10.34
C ILE A 96 2.79 -0.59 -10.90
N GLY A 97 3.68 -0.15 -10.02
CA GLY A 97 4.89 0.58 -10.37
C GLY A 97 6.06 -0.33 -10.71
N THR A 98 7.16 0.24 -11.18
CA THR A 98 8.44 -0.47 -11.39
C THR A 98 9.58 0.33 -10.78
N LEU A 99 10.39 -0.32 -9.95
CA LEU A 99 11.62 0.29 -9.42
C LEU A 99 12.66 0.43 -10.53
N GLU A 100 13.07 1.65 -10.83
CA GLU A 100 14.01 1.93 -11.93
C GLU A 100 15.41 2.23 -11.42
N GLN A 101 15.56 2.99 -10.34
CA GLN A 101 16.85 3.39 -9.81
C GLN A 101 16.88 3.35 -8.27
N ILE A 102 18.06 3.06 -7.73
CA ILE A 102 18.35 3.09 -6.30
C ILE A 102 19.66 3.85 -6.11
N HIS A 103 19.64 4.99 -5.42
CA HIS A 103 20.83 5.78 -5.11
C HIS A 103 21.03 5.84 -3.60
N LYS A 104 22.23 5.52 -3.13
CA LYS A 104 22.60 5.68 -1.72
C LYS A 104 23.07 7.11 -1.51
N ASP A 105 22.51 7.76 -0.50
CA ASP A 105 22.90 9.10 -0.04
C ASP A 105 23.43 9.02 1.39
N GLU A 106 23.94 10.12 1.93
CA GLU A 106 24.59 10.16 3.26
C GLU A 106 23.65 9.70 4.39
N ASN A 107 22.37 10.07 4.34
CA ASN A 107 21.37 9.80 5.39
C ASN A 107 20.09 9.12 4.88
N GLY A 108 20.18 8.35 3.79
CA GLY A 108 19.04 7.63 3.25
C GLY A 108 19.36 6.88 1.96
N VAL A 109 18.36 6.19 1.44
CA VAL A 109 18.44 5.56 0.12
C VAL A 109 17.27 6.06 -0.71
N ASP A 110 17.60 6.67 -1.85
CA ASP A 110 16.63 7.16 -2.81
C ASP A 110 16.18 6.04 -3.74
N PHE A 111 14.87 5.93 -3.90
CA PHE A 111 14.20 5.00 -4.80
C PHE A 111 13.43 5.79 -5.85
N PHE A 112 13.67 5.47 -7.12
CA PHE A 112 12.95 6.05 -8.25
C PHE A 112 11.99 5.01 -8.81
N ILE A 113 10.69 5.29 -8.72
CA ILE A 113 9.63 4.35 -9.10
C ILE A 113 8.90 4.91 -10.31
N LEU A 114 8.98 4.20 -11.43
CA LEU A 114 8.14 4.44 -12.60
C LEU A 114 6.68 4.09 -12.26
N LEU A 115 5.77 4.98 -12.61
CA LEU A 115 4.34 4.82 -12.40
C LEU A 115 3.60 4.82 -13.74
N PRO A 116 2.48 4.07 -13.86
CA PRO A 116 1.57 4.23 -14.99
C PRO A 116 1.08 5.68 -15.12
N LYS A 117 0.91 6.17 -16.35
CA LYS A 117 0.47 7.56 -16.63
C LYS A 117 -0.81 7.93 -15.86
N ASP A 118 -1.73 7.00 -15.71
CA ASP A 118 -2.98 7.21 -14.97
C ASP A 118 -2.80 7.41 -13.46
N ALA A 119 -1.71 6.92 -12.87
CA ALA A 119 -1.40 7.14 -11.46
C ALA A 119 -0.91 8.57 -11.20
N MET A 120 -0.29 9.21 -12.20
CA MET A 120 0.37 10.51 -12.04
C MET A 120 -0.58 11.64 -11.63
N LYS A 121 -1.89 11.51 -11.87
CA LYS A 121 -2.90 12.49 -11.43
C LYS A 121 -3.21 12.45 -9.93
N PHE A 122 -2.75 11.42 -9.23
CA PHE A 122 -2.97 11.20 -7.79
C PHE A 122 -1.70 11.39 -6.96
N VAL A 123 -0.57 11.73 -7.57
CA VAL A 123 0.69 11.97 -6.86
C VAL A 123 0.99 13.45 -6.82
N ALA A 124 1.52 13.92 -5.70
CA ALA A 124 1.96 15.29 -5.51
C ALA A 124 3.25 15.31 -4.69
N SER A 125 4.16 16.24 -4.99
CA SER A 125 5.34 16.45 -4.15
C SER A 125 4.92 16.79 -2.73
N LYS A 126 5.57 16.17 -1.74
CA LYS A 126 5.20 16.17 -0.32
C LYS A 126 3.86 15.51 0.02
N GLY A 127 3.20 14.86 -0.95
CA GLY A 127 2.04 14.01 -0.73
C GLY A 127 2.42 12.64 -0.18
N SER A 128 1.41 11.89 0.25
CA SER A 128 1.59 10.51 0.74
C SER A 128 1.37 9.49 -0.37
N ILE A 129 2.03 8.34 -0.25
CA ILE A 129 1.81 7.18 -1.14
C ILE A 129 2.11 5.89 -0.39
N GLY A 130 1.33 4.85 -0.68
CA GLY A 130 1.55 3.49 -0.21
C GLY A 130 2.41 2.68 -1.18
N ILE A 131 3.55 2.18 -0.72
CA ILE A 131 4.50 1.39 -1.51
C ILE A 131 4.66 0.01 -0.89
N ASP A 132 4.11 -1.03 -1.52
CA ASP A 132 4.03 -2.38 -0.94
C ASP A 132 3.52 -2.34 0.52
N GLY A 133 2.56 -1.45 0.80
CA GLY A 133 1.97 -1.23 2.14
C GLY A 133 2.72 -0.27 3.05
N VAL A 134 3.88 0.27 2.65
CA VAL A 134 4.62 1.26 3.44
C VAL A 134 4.11 2.65 3.11
N SER A 135 3.67 3.40 4.12
CA SER A 135 3.33 4.83 4.00
C SER A 135 4.61 5.65 3.85
N LEU A 136 4.73 6.38 2.74
CA LEU A 136 5.89 7.21 2.43
C LEU A 136 5.49 8.59 1.94
N THR A 137 6.40 9.55 2.11
CA THR A 137 6.28 10.89 1.55
C THR A 137 6.95 10.93 0.17
N ILE A 138 6.27 11.48 -0.82
CA ILE A 138 6.82 11.72 -2.15
C ILE A 138 7.76 12.92 -2.09
N ASN A 139 9.05 12.71 -2.35
CA ASN A 139 10.02 13.81 -2.33
C ASN A 139 9.91 14.66 -3.61
N GLU A 140 9.91 14.00 -4.76
CA GLU A 140 9.84 14.63 -6.08
C GLU A 140 8.92 13.85 -7.02
N VAL A 141 8.25 14.59 -7.90
CA VAL A 141 7.43 14.06 -8.98
C VAL A 141 8.04 14.50 -10.31
N PHE A 142 8.29 13.55 -11.19
CA PHE A 142 8.74 13.77 -12.57
C PHE A 142 7.59 13.41 -13.53
N GLU A 143 7.86 13.33 -14.84
CA GLU A 143 6.82 13.06 -15.85
C GLU A 143 6.13 11.70 -15.67
N ASN A 144 6.91 10.65 -15.38
CA ASN A 144 6.44 9.27 -15.29
C ASN A 144 6.99 8.50 -14.08
N GLN A 145 7.61 9.21 -13.14
CA GLN A 145 8.23 8.60 -11.96
C GLN A 145 8.13 9.50 -10.74
N ILE A 146 8.32 8.89 -9.58
CA ILE A 146 8.47 9.58 -8.30
C ILE A 146 9.81 9.21 -7.65
N ARG A 147 10.36 10.14 -6.85
CA ARG A 147 11.48 9.85 -5.95
C ARG A 147 10.99 9.76 -4.51
N LEU A 148 11.48 8.74 -3.81
CA LEU A 148 11.25 8.49 -2.40
C LEU A 148 12.59 8.35 -1.69
N THR A 149 12.78 9.04 -0.58
CA THR A 149 13.93 8.86 0.31
C THR A 149 13.54 7.96 1.46
N ILE A 150 14.14 6.77 1.52
CA ILE A 150 13.93 5.81 2.59
C ILE A 150 14.95 6.06 3.70
N ILE A 151 14.45 6.47 4.87
CA ILE A 151 15.27 6.71 6.05
C ILE A 151 15.81 5.41 6.66
N PRO A 152 16.91 5.45 7.44
CA PRO A 152 17.58 4.24 7.93
C PRO A 152 16.69 3.25 8.70
N ILE A 153 15.78 3.75 9.55
CA ILE A 153 14.87 2.88 10.31
C ILE A 153 13.90 2.15 9.38
N THR A 154 13.27 2.86 8.45
CA THR A 154 12.37 2.24 7.46
C THR A 154 13.13 1.24 6.59
N PHE A 155 14.33 1.59 6.12
CA PHE A 155 15.15 0.70 5.31
C PHE A 155 15.49 -0.62 6.02
N LYS A 156 15.73 -0.56 7.34
CA LYS A 156 16.07 -1.73 8.17
C LYS A 156 14.85 -2.61 8.47
N GLU A 157 13.74 -1.99 8.84
CA GLU A 157 12.52 -2.64 9.36
C GLU A 157 11.53 -3.04 8.25
N THR A 158 11.88 -2.81 6.98
CA THR A 158 11.06 -3.19 5.81
C THR A 158 11.90 -3.98 4.79
N LEU A 159 11.24 -4.44 3.73
CA LEU A 159 11.83 -5.16 2.60
C LEU A 159 12.60 -4.25 1.64
N PHE A 160 12.62 -2.93 1.84
CA PHE A 160 13.33 -2.00 0.95
C PHE A 160 14.81 -2.36 0.77
N LYS A 161 15.46 -2.94 1.80
CA LYS A 161 16.84 -3.45 1.72
C LYS A 161 17.05 -4.60 0.72
N GLU A 162 15.97 -5.29 0.35
CA GLU A 162 15.97 -6.45 -0.54
C GLU A 162 15.53 -6.09 -1.96
N TYR A 163 15.06 -4.86 -2.16
CA TYR A 163 14.53 -4.42 -3.45
C TYR A 163 15.66 -4.31 -4.48
N LYS A 164 15.32 -4.72 -5.70
CA LYS A 164 16.24 -4.70 -6.86
C LYS A 164 15.57 -3.94 -8.00
N ILE A 165 16.38 -3.27 -8.81
CA ILE A 165 15.92 -2.62 -10.04
C ILE A 165 15.12 -3.64 -10.89
N GLY A 166 14.01 -3.17 -11.47
CA GLY A 166 13.04 -3.98 -12.21
C GLY A 166 11.94 -4.61 -11.35
N ARG A 167 12.03 -4.54 -10.01
CA ARG A 167 10.98 -5.01 -9.11
C ARG A 167 9.66 -4.30 -9.43
N LYS A 168 8.58 -5.08 -9.54
CA LYS A 168 7.21 -4.56 -9.57
C LYS A 168 6.75 -4.22 -8.16
N ILE A 169 6.03 -3.13 -8.01
CA ILE A 169 5.67 -2.57 -6.70
C ILE A 169 4.16 -2.32 -6.69
N ASN A 170 3.49 -2.75 -5.62
CA ASN A 170 2.11 -2.39 -5.36
C ASN A 170 2.05 -0.90 -4.97
N ILE A 171 1.23 -0.14 -5.67
CA ILE A 171 1.02 1.29 -5.44
C ILE A 171 -0.42 1.51 -4.98
N GLU A 172 -0.55 2.06 -3.78
CA GLU A 172 -1.80 2.62 -3.29
C GLU A 172 -1.66 4.15 -3.25
N THR A 173 -2.51 4.83 -4.00
CA THR A 173 -2.55 6.30 -4.05
C THR A 173 -3.31 6.84 -2.84
N ASP A 174 -2.97 8.06 -2.41
CA ASP A 174 -3.63 8.68 -1.27
C ASP A 174 -5.15 8.74 -1.49
N LEU A 175 -5.91 8.24 -0.51
CA LEU A 175 -7.36 8.26 -0.49
C LEU A 175 -7.92 9.67 -0.76
N LEU A 176 -7.31 10.69 -0.15
CA LEU A 176 -7.72 12.08 -0.31
C LEU A 176 -7.49 12.56 -1.74
N ALA A 177 -6.36 12.20 -2.36
CA ALA A 177 -6.06 12.57 -3.75
C ALA A 177 -7.10 11.97 -4.72
N ARG A 178 -7.52 10.72 -4.51
CA ARG A 178 -8.56 10.07 -5.33
C ARG A 178 -9.90 10.78 -5.20
N TYR A 179 -10.35 11.08 -3.98
CA TYR A 179 -11.63 11.79 -3.78
C TYR A 179 -11.59 13.21 -4.32
N ILE A 180 -10.52 13.97 -4.09
CA ILE A 180 -10.37 15.32 -4.63
C ILE A 180 -10.42 15.30 -6.15
N TYR A 181 -9.66 14.40 -6.78
CA TYR A 181 -9.68 14.27 -8.25
C TYR A 181 -11.07 13.88 -8.79
N ALA A 182 -11.78 12.98 -8.11
CA ALA A 182 -13.14 12.60 -8.49
C ALA A 182 -14.12 13.78 -8.41
N GLN A 183 -14.02 14.62 -7.37
CA GLN A 183 -14.88 15.80 -7.21
C GLN A 183 -14.53 16.91 -8.22
N LEU A 184 -13.24 17.17 -8.47
CA LEU A 184 -12.81 18.18 -9.43
C LEU A 184 -13.15 17.83 -10.89
N LYS A 185 -13.42 16.55 -11.18
CA LYS A 185 -13.88 16.09 -12.49
C LYS A 185 -15.32 16.49 -12.81
N ASP A 186 -16.13 16.77 -11.81
CA ASP A 186 -17.54 17.17 -11.98
C ASP A 186 -17.66 18.67 -11.71
N THR A 187 -17.30 19.48 -12.69
CA THR A 187 -17.27 20.96 -12.58
C THR A 187 -18.66 21.60 -12.68
N LYS A 188 -19.70 20.96 -12.14
CA LYS A 188 -20.99 21.62 -11.97
C LYS A 188 -21.01 22.32 -10.63
N GLU A 189 -21.21 23.64 -10.68
CA GLU A 189 -21.44 24.43 -9.49
C GLU A 189 -22.67 23.89 -8.76
N MET A 190 -22.46 23.36 -7.55
CA MET A 190 -23.53 22.74 -6.79
C MET A 190 -24.39 23.82 -6.13
N SER A 191 -25.70 23.70 -6.25
CA SER A 191 -26.62 24.55 -5.52
C SER A 191 -26.55 24.27 -4.02
N TRP A 192 -26.91 25.27 -3.21
CA TRP A 192 -27.03 25.13 -1.75
C TRP A 192 -27.90 23.93 -1.32
N LYS A 193 -28.95 23.61 -2.08
CA LYS A 193 -29.82 22.45 -1.82
C LYS A 193 -29.11 21.11 -2.02
N GLU A 194 -28.21 21.02 -3.00
CA GLU A 194 -27.44 19.80 -3.25
C GLU A 194 -26.38 19.59 -2.16
N ILE A 195 -25.76 20.67 -1.69
CA ILE A 195 -24.80 20.66 -0.57
C ILE A 195 -25.49 20.25 0.74
N GLU A 196 -26.65 20.85 1.05
CA GLU A 196 -27.45 20.47 2.23
C GLU A 196 -27.85 18.99 2.17
N LYS A 197 -28.33 18.51 1.02
CA LYS A 197 -28.74 17.11 0.85
C LYS A 197 -27.59 16.13 1.10
N ILE A 198 -26.36 16.46 0.70
CA ILE A 198 -25.18 15.63 1.00
C ILE A 198 -24.85 15.66 2.49
N SER A 199 -24.98 16.83 3.12
CA SER A 199 -24.70 17.01 4.55
C SER A 199 -25.68 16.24 5.44
N TYR A 200 -26.91 16.01 4.98
CA TYR A 200 -27.92 15.20 5.70
C TYR A 200 -27.76 13.69 5.52
N LEU A 201 -26.84 13.22 4.67
CA LEU A 201 -26.59 11.79 4.46
C LEU A 201 -25.53 11.21 5.41
N TYR A 202 -24.91 12.05 6.24
CA TYR A 202 -23.96 11.70 7.30
C TYR A 202 -24.49 12.16 8.66
#